data_AF-A0A8J6QXF9-F1
#
_entry.id   AF-A0A8J6QXF9-F1
#
_cell.length_a   1.000
_cell.length_b   1.000
_cell.length_c   1.000
_cell.angle_alpha   90.00
_cell.angle_beta   90.00
_cell.angle_gamma   90.00
#
_symmetry.space_group_name_H-M   'P 1'
#
loop_
_entity.id
_entity.type
_entity.pdbx_description
1 polymer ?
#
loop_
_entity_poly.entity_id
_entity_poly.type
_entity_poly.pdbx_seq_one_letter_code
_entity_poly.pdbx_strand_id
1 'polypeptide(L)' 'MSETVCHCMDVDRDTIVKAIKEQNLTSVEEVQEATNAGTGCGGCVPDIEALLAENK' A
#
# COMPACT_ATOMS: atom_id res chain seq x y z
N MET A 1 6.01 15.95 -0.77
CA MET A 1 6.87 15.06 0.04
C MET A 1 6.16 13.72 0.03
N SER A 2 6.69 12.72 -0.65
CA SER A 2 6.14 11.37 -0.62
C SER A 2 6.40 10.79 0.77
N GLU A 3 5.34 10.33 1.42
CA GLU A 3 5.44 9.69 2.73
C GLU A 3 5.66 8.20 2.52
N THR A 4 6.80 7.70 3.01
CA THR A 4 7.11 6.27 2.96
C THR A 4 6.20 5.54 3.94
N VAL A 5 5.33 4.70 3.39
CA VAL A 5 4.34 3.93 4.17
C VAL A 5 4.99 2.65 4.70
N CYS A 6 5.74 1.94 3.84
CA CYS A 6 6.47 0.74 4.25
C CYS A 6 7.97 1.00 4.29
N HIS A 7 8.55 1.18 5.47
CA HIS A 7 10.00 1.29 5.63
C HIS A 7 10.76 -0.01 5.36
N CYS A 8 10.12 -1.18 5.50
CA CYS A 8 10.80 -2.46 5.24
C CYS A 8 11.09 -2.68 3.76
N MET A 9 10.15 -2.29 2.90
CA MET A 9 10.23 -2.51 1.46
C MET A 9 10.45 -1.19 0.69
N ASP A 10 10.67 -0.09 1.41
CA ASP A 10 10.84 1.26 0.86
C ASP A 10 9.69 1.64 -0.11
N VAL A 11 8.45 1.42 0.34
CA VAL A 11 7.25 1.69 -0.46
C VAL A 11 6.57 2.97 -0.01
N ASP A 12 6.45 3.90 -0.93
CA ASP A 12 5.78 5.18 -0.73
C ASP A 12 4.26 5.10 -0.90
N ARG A 13 3.55 6.03 -0.24
CA ARG A 13 2.10 6.24 -0.41
C ARG A 13 1.71 6.33 -1.89
N ASP A 14 2.47 7.07 -2.69
CA ASP A 14 2.17 7.26 -4.11
C ASP A 14 2.23 5.94 -4.90
N THR A 15 3.17 5.06 -4.57
CA THR A 15 3.27 3.73 -5.18
C THR A 15 2.05 2.88 -4.87
N ILE A 16 1.58 2.90 -3.62
CA ILE A 16 0.36 2.19 -3.20
C ILE A 16 -0.88 2.76 -3.90
N VAL A 17 -1.06 4.08 -3.88
CA VAL A 17 -2.21 4.74 -4.52
C VAL A 17 -2.22 4.50 -6.03
N LYS A 18 -1.05 4.54 -6.68
CA LYS A 18 -0.91 4.24 -8.10
C LYS A 18 -1.29 2.79 -8.40
N ALA A 19 -0.79 1.83 -7.61
CA ALA A 19 -1.15 0.42 -7.77
C ALA A 19 -2.66 0.19 -7.59
N ILE A 20 -3.26 0.79 -6.55
CA ILE A 20 -4.72 0.72 -6.30
C ILE A 20 -5.51 1.22 -7.51
N LYS A 21 -5.13 2.38 -8.07
CA LYS A 21 -5.86 2.99 -9.20
C LYS A 21 -5.63 2.28 -10.54
N GLU A 22 -4.40 1.86 -10.82
CA GLU A 22 -4.07 1.19 -12.08
C GLU A 22 -4.63 -0.23 -12.14
N GLN A 23 -4.61 -0.94 -11.01
CA GLN A 23 -5.00 -2.35 -10.94
C GLN A 23 -6.39 -2.56 -10.30
N ASN A 24 -7.08 -1.49 -9.89
CA ASN A 24 -8.37 -1.53 -9.19
C ASN A 24 -8.34 -2.48 -7.97
N LEU A 25 -7.29 -2.37 -7.16
CA LEU A 25 -7.09 -3.25 -6.00
C LEU A 25 -8.16 -2.96 -4.96
N THR A 26 -8.76 -4.02 -4.41
CA THR A 26 -9.90 -3.92 -3.48
C THR A 26 -9.60 -4.48 -2.09
N SER A 27 -8.42 -5.07 -1.93
CA SER A 27 -7.97 -5.69 -0.68
C SER A 27 -6.50 -5.36 -0.38
N VAL A 28 -6.13 -5.47 0.90
CA VAL A 28 -4.75 -5.27 1.36
C VAL A 28 -3.83 -6.35 0.79
N GLU A 29 -4.30 -7.59 0.69
CA GLU A 29 -3.53 -8.69 0.11
C GLU A 29 -3.16 -8.39 -1.34
N GLU A 30 -4.09 -7.85 -2.13
CA GLU A 30 -3.79 -7.43 -3.50
C GLU A 30 -2.76 -6.28 -3.54
N VAL A 31 -2.86 -5.31 -2.63
CA VAL A 31 -1.85 -4.24 -2.52
C VAL A 31 -0.49 -4.81 -2.09
N GLN A 32 -0.47 -5.77 -1.18
CA GLN A 32 0.72 -6.49 -0.74
C GLN A 32 1.36 -7.24 -1.90
N GLU A 33 0.58 -7.94 -2.73
CA GLU A 33 1.13 -8.63 -3.91
C GLU A 33 1.61 -7.64 -4.98
N ALA A 34 0.89 -6.54 -5.21
CA ALA A 34 1.25 -5.55 -6.22
C ALA A 34 2.45 -4.68 -5.83
N THR A 35 2.62 -4.36 -4.54
CA THR A 35 3.61 -3.39 -4.06
C THR A 35 4.65 -3.96 -3.10
N ASN A 36 4.46 -5.19 -2.62
CA ASN A 36 5.22 -5.83 -1.53
C ASN A 36 5.11 -5.11 -0.16
N ALA A 37 4.39 -3.99 -0.06
CA ALA A 37 4.23 -3.25 1.19
C ALA A 37 3.45 -4.06 2.23
N GLY A 38 4.02 -4.24 3.43
CA GLY A 38 3.35 -4.96 4.53
C GLY A 38 3.63 -6.47 4.60
N THR A 39 4.41 -7.03 3.67
CA THR A 39 4.80 -8.47 3.68
C THR A 39 5.91 -8.81 4.68
N GLY A 40 6.66 -7.81 5.16
CA GLY A 40 7.78 -8.00 6.09
C GLY A 40 7.38 -7.95 7.56
N CYS A 41 7.22 -6.73 8.10
CA CYS A 41 6.90 -6.53 9.53
C CYS A 41 5.40 -6.36 9.82
N GLY A 42 4.56 -6.16 8.80
CA GLY A 42 3.13 -5.90 8.94
C GLY A 42 2.76 -4.53 9.54
N GLY A 43 3.73 -3.69 9.91
CA GLY A 43 3.44 -2.42 10.61
C GLY A 43 2.67 -1.38 9.78
N CYS A 44 2.74 -1.49 8.45
CA CYS A 44 2.10 -0.57 7.50
C CYS A 44 0.78 -1.11 6.93
N VAL A 45 0.35 -2.30 7.35
CA VAL A 45 -0.97 -2.87 6.99
C VAL A 45 -2.14 -1.92 7.30
N PRO A 46 -2.26 -1.33 8.51
CA PRO A 46 -3.35 -0.39 8.79
C PRO A 46 -3.29 0.88 7.93
N ASP A 47 -2.11 1.34 7.55
CA ASP A 47 -1.95 2.50 6.64
C ASP A 47 -2.40 2.14 5.21
N ILE A 48 -2.08 0.93 4.75
CA ILE A 48 -2.56 0.41 3.45
C ILE A 48 -4.09 0.27 3.45
N GLU A 49 -4.69 -0.23 4.53
CA GLU A 49 -6.15 -0.29 4.67
C GLU A 49 -6.79 1.09 4.60
N ALA A 50 -6.23 2.07 5.31
CA ALA A 50 -6.70 3.45 5.27
C ALA A 50 -6.60 4.03 3.85
N LEU A 51 -5.47 3.81 3.17
CA LEU A 51 -5.26 4.24 1.79
C LEU A 51 -6.25 3.64 0.81
N LEU A 52 -6.53 2.35 0.99
CA LEU A 52 -7.45 1.61 0.16
C LEU A 52 -8.90 2.06 0.40
N ALA A 53 -9.25 2.39 1.64
CA ALA A 53 -10.55 2.99 1.97
C ALA A 53 -10.70 4.44 1.45
N GLU A 54 -9.62 5.23 1.46
CA GLU A 54 -9.58 6.61 0.93
C GLU A 54 -9.67 6.67 -0.60
N ASN A 55 -9.19 5.64 -1.31
CA ASN A 55 -9.08 5.62 -2.78
C ASN A 55 -10.02 4.61 -3.47
N LYS A 56 -11.05 4.13 -2.76
CA LYS A 56 -12.09 3.24 -3.29
C LYS A 56 -13.19 4.00 -4.05
#